data_AF-A0A525JQ50-F1
#
_entry.id   AF-A0A525JQ50-F1
#
_cell.length_a   1.000
_cell.length_b   1.000
_cell.length_c   1.000
_cell.angle_alpha   90.00
_cell.angle_beta   90.00
_cell.angle_gamma   90.00
#
_symmetry.space_group_name_H-M   'P 1'
#
loop_
_entity.id
_entity.type
_entity.pdbx_description
1 polymer ?
#
loop_
_entity_poly.entity_id
_entity_poly.type
_entity_poly.pdbx_seq_one_letter_code
_entity_poly.pdbx_strand_id
1 'polypeptide(L)'
;MDIHKPKPWHGLREFLKEYLIIVVGVLTALGGEQAVEASHWSRQTGEARHALGREFSIDIAYLDSNASQNDCMRVRLDQLEQWARGGPRPAGETLRPILFYLQTSTRNVINSGQITSHFPLGEQVRNAQLASILDNQIGIIVDERKTWMTISALASQPVPDEVERRSLRQAVGEARALLIRDENNAAIIRRALTPLAIKGELPLALAAGKPGAFCRAMGMEPPSSSSTGPAQRR
;
A
#
# COMPACT_ATOMS: atom_id res chain seq x y z
N MET A 1 -68.28 -41.18 -36.28
CA MET A 1 -67.28 -40.25 -35.72
C MET A 1 -67.56 -40.14 -34.23
N ASP A 2 -66.83 -40.92 -33.42
CA ASP A 2 -66.96 -40.86 -31.97
C ASP A 2 -66.29 -39.60 -31.43
N ILE A 3 -67.11 -38.57 -31.19
CA ILE A 3 -66.69 -37.38 -30.44
C ILE A 3 -66.37 -37.83 -29.02
N HIS A 4 -65.07 -37.95 -28.74
CA HIS A 4 -64.58 -38.18 -27.39
C HIS A 4 -64.98 -36.99 -26.52
N LYS A 5 -65.87 -37.25 -25.55
CA LYS A 5 -66.30 -36.27 -24.56
C LYS A 5 -65.09 -35.91 -23.69
N PRO A 6 -64.65 -34.64 -23.62
CA PRO A 6 -63.53 -34.26 -22.78
C PRO A 6 -63.87 -34.60 -21.33
N LYS A 7 -62.98 -35.33 -20.65
CA LYS A 7 -63.12 -35.65 -19.23
C LYS A 7 -63.33 -34.35 -18.44
N PRO A 8 -64.19 -34.34 -17.41
CA PRO A 8 -64.45 -33.16 -16.60
C PRO A 8 -63.14 -32.64 -16.02
N TRP A 9 -62.89 -31.35 -16.22
CA TRP A 9 -61.74 -30.66 -15.65
C TRP A 9 -61.68 -30.97 -14.16
N HIS A 10 -60.53 -31.48 -13.76
CA HIS A 10 -60.20 -31.76 -12.38
C HIS A 10 -60.43 -30.48 -11.56
N GLY A 11 -61.15 -30.60 -10.44
CA GLY A 11 -61.71 -29.45 -9.73
C GLY A 11 -60.64 -28.44 -9.29
N LEU A 12 -61.04 -27.19 -9.00
CA LEU A 12 -60.17 -26.08 -8.57
C LEU A 12 -59.13 -26.48 -7.49
N ARG A 13 -59.46 -27.44 -6.63
CA ARG A 13 -58.56 -27.98 -5.59
C ARG A 13 -57.34 -28.69 -6.14
N GLU A 14 -57.48 -29.43 -7.23
CA GLU A 14 -56.38 -30.17 -7.85
C GLU A 14 -55.42 -29.20 -8.55
N PHE A 15 -55.97 -28.22 -9.28
CA PHE A 15 -55.19 -27.12 -9.85
C PHE A 15 -54.39 -26.34 -8.80
N LEU A 16 -55.01 -25.97 -7.67
CA LEU A 16 -54.31 -25.26 -6.59
C LEU A 16 -53.18 -26.09 -5.98
N LYS A 17 -53.34 -27.41 -5.90
CA LYS A 17 -52.30 -28.31 -5.39
C LYS A 17 -51.09 -28.34 -6.32
N GLU A 18 -51.31 -28.48 -7.63
CA GLU A 18 -50.23 -28.48 -8.62
C GLU A 18 -49.51 -27.13 -8.67
N TYR A 19 -50.27 -26.02 -8.67
CA TYR A 19 -49.70 -24.67 -8.64
C TYR A 19 -48.82 -24.47 -7.41
N LEU A 20 -49.30 -24.86 -6.21
CA LEU A 20 -48.55 -24.72 -4.98
C LEU A 20 -47.26 -25.54 -4.99
N ILE A 21 -47.29 -26.77 -5.51
CA ILE A 21 -46.08 -27.59 -5.64
C ILE A 21 -45.05 -26.91 -6.55
N ILE A 22 -45.48 -26.36 -7.69
CA ILE A 22 -44.58 -25.64 -8.61
C ILE A 22 -43.99 -24.40 -7.93
N VAL A 23 -44.82 -23.58 -7.29
CA VAL A 23 -44.37 -22.37 -6.59
C VAL A 23 -43.39 -22.71 -5.47
N VAL A 24 -43.68 -23.71 -4.65
CA VAL A 24 -42.78 -24.17 -3.59
C VAL A 24 -41.47 -24.68 -4.16
N GLY A 25 -41.51 -25.44 -5.26
CA GLY A 25 -40.31 -25.89 -5.96
C GLY A 25 -39.44 -24.73 -6.45
N VAL A 26 -40.03 -23.73 -7.10
CA VAL A 26 -39.33 -22.53 -7.60
C VAL A 26 -38.74 -21.70 -6.45
N LEU A 27 -39.52 -21.46 -5.38
CA LEU A 27 -39.03 -20.72 -4.21
C LEU A 27 -37.90 -21.45 -3.49
N THR A 28 -37.97 -22.78 -3.40
CA THR A 28 -36.90 -23.60 -2.80
C THR A 28 -35.63 -23.55 -3.65
N ALA A 29 -35.76 -23.60 -4.98
CA ALA A 29 -34.63 -23.48 -5.89
C ALA A 29 -33.94 -22.12 -5.77
N LEU A 30 -34.71 -21.02 -5.83
CA LEU A 30 -34.19 -19.66 -5.68
C LEU A 30 -33.57 -19.45 -4.29
N GLY A 31 -34.22 -19.94 -3.23
CA GLY A 31 -33.69 -19.86 -1.87
C GLY A 31 -32.37 -20.63 -1.70
N GLY A 32 -32.26 -21.81 -2.32
CA GLY A 32 -31.04 -22.61 -2.33
C GLY A 32 -29.88 -21.91 -3.04
N GLU A 33 -30.14 -21.33 -4.22
CA GLU A 33 -29.14 -20.57 -4.98
C GLU A 33 -28.62 -19.37 -4.18
N GLN A 34 -29.52 -18.59 -3.57
CA GLN A 34 -29.16 -17.44 -2.74
C GLN A 34 -28.35 -17.82 -1.50
N ALA A 35 -28.64 -18.97 -0.88
CA ALA A 35 -27.88 -19.46 0.27
C ALA A 35 -26.43 -19.87 -0.12
N VAL A 36 -26.27 -20.53 -1.27
CA VAL A 36 -24.95 -20.91 -1.79
C VAL A 36 -24.15 -19.68 -2.19
N GLU A 37 -24.78 -18.73 -2.89
CA GLU A 37 -24.16 -17.47 -3.29
C GLU A 37 -23.70 -16.65 -2.07
N ALA A 38 -24.56 -16.51 -1.04
CA ALA A 38 -24.20 -15.83 0.20
C ALA A 38 -23.01 -16.50 0.90
N SER A 39 -22.98 -17.83 0.98
CA SER A 39 -21.86 -18.57 1.55
C SER A 39 -20.57 -18.40 0.73
N HIS A 40 -20.68 -18.33 -0.60
CA HIS A 40 -19.54 -18.13 -1.49
C HIS A 40 -18.91 -16.75 -1.27
N TRP A 41 -19.71 -15.69 -1.28
CA TRP A 41 -19.22 -14.32 -1.05
C TRP A 41 -18.68 -14.11 0.36
N SER A 42 -19.28 -14.74 1.38
CA SER A 42 -18.73 -14.68 2.73
C SER A 42 -17.30 -15.24 2.80
N ARG A 43 -17.00 -16.32 2.05
CA ARG A 43 -15.65 -16.90 1.99
C ARG A 43 -14.70 -16.00 1.20
N GLN A 44 -15.09 -15.58 -0.01
CA GLN A 44 -14.25 -14.73 -0.85
C GLN A 44 -13.89 -13.40 -0.16
N THR A 45 -14.85 -12.77 0.51
CA THR A 45 -14.58 -11.51 1.22
C THR A 45 -13.66 -11.72 2.43
N GLY A 46 -13.78 -12.84 3.15
CA GLY A 46 -12.85 -13.21 4.22
C GLY A 46 -11.41 -13.41 3.71
N GLU A 47 -11.25 -14.14 2.61
CA GLU A 47 -9.94 -14.35 1.97
C GLU A 47 -9.33 -13.04 1.47
N ALA A 48 -10.14 -12.17 0.86
CA ALA A 48 -9.71 -10.86 0.38
C ALA A 48 -9.25 -9.94 1.53
N ARG A 49 -9.99 -9.90 2.66
CA ARG A 49 -9.56 -9.17 3.86
C ARG A 49 -8.22 -9.65 4.38
N HIS A 50 -8.03 -10.97 4.47
CA HIS A 50 -6.78 -11.55 4.92
C HIS A 50 -5.63 -11.22 3.95
N ALA A 51 -5.87 -11.27 2.64
CA ALA A 51 -4.88 -10.91 1.64
C ALA A 51 -4.49 -9.42 1.72
N LEU A 52 -5.45 -8.50 1.80
CA LEU A 52 -5.21 -7.06 1.98
C LEU A 52 -4.47 -6.77 3.30
N GLY A 53 -4.86 -7.42 4.38
CA GLY A 53 -4.19 -7.27 5.68
C GLY A 53 -2.70 -7.61 5.61
N ARG A 54 -2.33 -8.68 4.88
CA ARG A 54 -0.92 -9.04 4.66
C ARG A 54 -0.18 -8.04 3.77
N GLU A 55 -0.80 -7.58 2.68
CA GLU A 55 -0.23 -6.55 1.81
C GLU A 55 0.10 -5.28 2.61
N PHE A 56 -0.88 -4.76 3.37
CA PHE A 56 -0.69 -3.58 4.20
C PHE A 56 0.32 -3.78 5.33
N SER A 57 0.39 -4.99 5.91
CA SER A 57 1.41 -5.32 6.90
C SER A 57 2.83 -5.18 6.32
N ILE A 58 3.06 -5.71 5.13
CA ILE A 58 4.35 -5.60 4.45
C ILE A 58 4.65 -4.12 4.12
N ASP A 59 3.67 -3.40 3.59
CA ASP A 59 3.81 -1.99 3.23
C ASP A 59 4.15 -1.09 4.43
N ILE A 60 3.48 -1.27 5.59
CA ILE A 60 3.84 -0.55 6.82
C ILE A 60 5.29 -0.83 7.19
N ALA A 61 5.70 -2.09 7.11
CA ALA A 61 7.04 -2.49 7.52
C ALA A 61 8.12 -1.87 6.60
N TYR A 62 7.80 -1.65 5.32
CA TYR A 62 8.63 -0.87 4.41
C TYR A 62 8.67 0.62 4.76
N LEU A 63 7.53 1.23 5.10
CA LEU A 63 7.49 2.63 5.53
C LEU A 63 8.27 2.86 6.82
N ASP A 64 8.20 1.93 7.77
CA ASP A 64 8.97 1.99 9.01
C ASP A 64 10.47 1.84 8.74
N SER A 65 10.85 0.93 7.82
CA SER A 65 12.23 0.77 7.38
C SER A 65 12.78 2.03 6.69
N ASN A 66 12.00 2.66 5.82
CA ASN A 66 12.38 3.93 5.17
C ASN A 66 12.50 5.05 6.20
N ALA A 67 11.51 5.23 7.06
CA ALA A 67 11.52 6.26 8.09
C ALA A 67 12.74 6.16 9.02
N SER A 68 13.22 4.93 9.29
CA SER A 68 14.42 4.70 10.09
C SER A 68 15.73 5.17 9.44
N GLN A 69 15.72 5.38 8.12
CA GLN A 69 16.87 5.88 7.34
C GLN A 69 16.89 7.41 7.26
N ASN A 70 15.76 8.08 7.49
CA ASN A 70 15.56 9.51 7.21
C ASN A 70 16.57 10.40 7.94
N ASP A 71 16.93 10.09 9.19
CA ASP A 71 17.92 10.87 9.94
C ASP A 71 19.29 10.85 9.25
N CYS A 72 19.72 9.68 8.78
CA CYS A 72 20.96 9.56 8.02
C CYS A 72 20.86 10.27 6.67
N MET A 73 19.70 10.21 6.01
CA MET A 73 19.47 10.95 4.76
C MET A 73 19.59 12.46 4.95
N ARG A 74 19.09 13.03 6.06
CA ARG A 74 19.23 14.47 6.34
C ARG A 74 20.69 14.88 6.47
N VAL A 75 21.47 14.15 7.26
CA VAL A 75 22.91 14.41 7.43
C VAL A 75 23.63 14.31 6.09
N ARG A 76 23.29 13.30 5.27
CA ARG A 76 23.88 13.13 3.95
C ARG A 76 23.57 14.29 3.00
N LEU A 77 22.32 14.76 3.00
CA LEU A 77 21.89 15.92 2.20
C LEU A 77 22.60 17.20 2.67
N ASP A 78 22.82 17.39 3.97
CA ASP A 78 23.60 18.51 4.51
C ASP A 78 25.06 18.48 4.00
N GLN A 79 25.70 17.31 4.01
CA GLN A 79 27.06 17.14 3.50
C GLN A 79 27.16 17.44 2.00
N LEU A 80 26.20 16.93 1.20
CA LEU A 80 26.15 17.17 -0.24
C LEU A 80 25.93 18.65 -0.56
N GLU A 81 25.08 19.33 0.20
CA GLU A 81 24.87 20.77 0.07
C GLU A 81 26.13 21.57 0.40
N GLN A 82 26.84 21.21 1.47
CA GLN A 82 28.10 21.86 1.84
C GLN A 82 29.15 21.69 0.74
N TRP A 83 29.29 20.48 0.19
CA TRP A 83 30.20 20.22 -0.92
C TRP A 83 29.83 21.01 -2.17
N ALA A 84 28.53 21.10 -2.50
CA ALA A 84 28.05 21.91 -3.60
C ALA A 84 28.31 23.42 -3.41
N ARG A 85 28.58 23.88 -2.17
CA ARG A 85 29.00 25.26 -1.85
C ARG A 85 30.52 25.45 -1.81
N GLY A 86 31.30 24.43 -2.19
CA GLY A 86 32.77 24.47 -2.18
C GLY A 86 33.41 23.86 -0.93
N GLY A 87 32.63 23.21 -0.06
CA GLY A 87 33.15 22.41 1.05
C GLY A 87 33.84 21.13 0.59
N PRO A 88 34.37 20.32 1.53
CA PRO A 88 34.98 19.03 1.21
C PRO A 88 33.95 18.04 0.65
N ARG A 89 34.39 17.16 -0.25
CA ARG A 89 33.56 16.07 -0.77
C ARG A 89 33.16 15.13 0.38
N PRO A 90 31.88 14.71 0.48
CA PRO A 90 31.46 13.77 1.51
C PRO A 90 32.18 12.42 1.33
N ALA A 91 32.60 11.81 2.43
CA ALA A 91 33.16 10.46 2.40
C ALA A 91 32.09 9.41 2.07
N GLY A 92 32.52 8.24 1.59
CA GLY A 92 31.64 7.12 1.27
C GLY A 92 30.79 7.32 0.01
N GLU A 93 30.03 6.29 -0.36
CA GLU A 93 29.20 6.30 -1.57
C GLU A 93 27.93 7.13 -1.38
N THR A 94 27.55 7.89 -2.40
CA THR A 94 26.23 8.54 -2.45
C THR A 94 25.17 7.50 -2.82
N LEU A 95 24.83 6.69 -1.81
CA LEU A 95 23.84 5.63 -1.93
C LEU A 95 22.44 6.22 -1.98
N ARG A 96 21.60 5.61 -2.81
CA ARG A 96 20.16 5.82 -2.77
C ARG A 96 19.57 5.12 -1.52
N PRO A 97 18.53 5.67 -0.89
CA PRO A 97 17.70 4.92 0.06
C PRO A 97 17.31 3.55 -0.48
N ILE A 98 17.16 2.58 0.42
CA ILE A 98 16.63 1.27 0.03
C ILE A 98 15.14 1.45 -0.25
N LEU A 99 14.80 1.74 -1.50
CA LEU A 99 13.43 1.96 -1.92
C LEU A 99 12.74 0.61 -2.18
N PHE A 100 12.04 0.12 -1.16
CA PHE A 100 11.05 -0.92 -1.37
C PHE A 100 9.86 -0.36 -2.15
N TYR A 101 9.30 -1.18 -3.03
CA TYR A 101 8.04 -0.82 -3.67
C TYR A 101 6.90 -1.29 -2.78
N LEU A 102 5.93 -0.40 -2.59
CA LEU A 102 4.66 -0.79 -1.98
C LEU A 102 3.95 -1.78 -2.91
N GLN A 103 3.38 -2.81 -2.31
CA GLN A 103 2.64 -3.81 -3.03
C GLN A 103 1.30 -3.21 -3.47
N THR A 104 0.88 -3.55 -4.69
CA THR A 104 -0.43 -3.17 -5.22
C THR A 104 -1.16 -4.34 -5.85
N SER A 105 -0.51 -5.51 -5.94
CA SER A 105 -1.01 -6.65 -6.72
C SER A 105 -2.26 -7.23 -6.11
N THR A 106 -2.32 -7.39 -4.78
CA THR A 106 -3.48 -7.97 -4.11
C THR A 106 -4.67 -7.02 -4.22
N ARG A 107 -4.46 -5.74 -3.94
CA ARG A 107 -5.47 -4.69 -4.17
C ARG A 107 -5.97 -4.65 -5.61
N ASN A 108 -5.08 -4.70 -6.61
CA ASN A 108 -5.48 -4.65 -8.02
C ASN A 108 -6.33 -5.85 -8.42
N VAL A 109 -5.96 -7.07 -7.96
CA VAL A 109 -6.76 -8.28 -8.19
C VAL A 109 -8.14 -8.14 -7.57
N ILE A 110 -8.22 -7.72 -6.30
CA ILE A 110 -9.50 -7.56 -5.58
C ILE A 110 -10.38 -6.49 -6.26
N ASN A 111 -9.81 -5.35 -6.64
CA ASN A 111 -10.54 -4.26 -7.31
C ASN A 111 -10.99 -4.59 -8.73
N SER A 112 -10.25 -5.44 -9.45
CA SER A 112 -10.63 -5.88 -10.79
C SER A 112 -11.73 -6.94 -10.78
N GLY A 113 -11.93 -7.62 -9.64
CA GLY A 113 -12.99 -8.59 -9.45
C GLY A 113 -14.29 -7.98 -8.91
N GLN A 114 -15.29 -8.84 -8.69
CA GLN A 114 -16.54 -8.45 -8.03
C GLN A 114 -16.43 -8.45 -6.50
N ILE A 115 -15.31 -8.88 -5.91
CA ILE A 115 -15.19 -9.08 -4.46
C ILE A 115 -15.45 -7.78 -3.69
N THR A 116 -14.94 -6.65 -4.17
CA THR A 116 -15.08 -5.35 -3.49
C THR A 116 -16.54 -4.90 -3.38
N SER A 117 -17.43 -5.24 -4.34
CA SER A 117 -18.84 -4.86 -4.25
C SER A 117 -19.60 -5.62 -3.16
N HIS A 118 -19.06 -6.73 -2.66
CA HIS A 118 -19.63 -7.50 -1.55
C HIS A 118 -19.08 -7.07 -0.17
N PHE A 119 -18.16 -6.12 -0.10
CA PHE A 119 -17.75 -5.53 1.17
C PHE A 119 -18.85 -4.60 1.71
N PRO A 120 -19.01 -4.46 3.04
CA PRO A 120 -19.79 -3.37 3.60
C PRO A 120 -19.33 -2.00 3.07
N LEU A 121 -20.25 -1.08 2.79
CA LEU A 121 -19.93 0.22 2.19
C LEU A 121 -18.85 0.99 2.98
N GLY A 122 -18.91 0.98 4.31
CA GLY A 122 -17.90 1.64 5.15
C GLY A 122 -16.49 1.04 5.00
N GLU A 123 -16.40 -0.25 4.70
CA GLU A 123 -15.13 -0.93 4.40
C GLU A 123 -14.63 -0.58 2.99
N GLN A 124 -15.53 -0.53 2.00
CA GLN A 124 -15.19 -0.08 0.64
C GLN A 124 -14.59 1.33 0.64
N VAL A 125 -15.26 2.29 1.30
CA VAL A 125 -14.80 3.69 1.39
C VAL A 125 -13.45 3.77 2.09
N ARG A 126 -13.26 3.03 3.19
CA ARG A 126 -12.00 3.00 3.93
C ARG A 126 -10.85 2.43 3.09
N ASN A 127 -11.10 1.33 2.38
CA ASN A 127 -10.10 0.72 1.51
C ASN A 127 -9.74 1.64 0.33
N ALA A 128 -10.72 2.35 -0.24
CA ALA A 128 -10.48 3.34 -1.30
C ALA A 128 -9.64 4.53 -0.79
N GLN A 129 -9.92 5.04 0.42
CA GLN A 129 -9.11 6.09 1.05
C GLN A 129 -7.67 5.64 1.29
N LEU A 130 -7.49 4.46 1.89
CA LEU A 130 -6.16 3.89 2.12
C LEU A 130 -5.41 3.67 0.80
N ALA A 131 -6.09 3.16 -0.22
CA ALA A 131 -5.52 2.99 -1.55
C ALA A 131 -5.00 4.31 -2.13
N SER A 132 -5.79 5.38 -2.05
CA SER A 132 -5.39 6.72 -2.52
C SER A 132 -4.16 7.26 -1.78
N ILE A 133 -4.07 7.05 -0.47
CA ILE A 133 -2.91 7.50 0.33
C ILE A 133 -1.65 6.69 -0.05
N LEU A 134 -1.78 5.38 -0.27
CA LEU A 134 -0.68 4.53 -0.73
C LEU A 134 -0.24 4.89 -2.16
N ASP A 135 -1.17 5.24 -3.05
CA ASP A 135 -0.82 5.68 -4.41
C ASP A 135 -0.02 6.99 -4.38
N ASN A 136 -0.40 7.93 -3.50
CA ASN A 136 0.41 9.13 -3.25
C ASN A 136 1.83 8.78 -2.76
N GLN A 137 1.95 7.78 -1.87
CA GLN A 137 3.25 7.30 -1.40
C GLN A 137 4.11 6.69 -2.51
N ILE A 138 3.50 5.91 -3.41
CA ILE A 138 4.18 5.36 -4.59
C ILE A 138 4.72 6.50 -5.46
N GLY A 139 3.94 7.56 -5.67
CA GLY A 139 4.40 8.76 -6.36
C GLY A 139 5.63 9.39 -5.71
N ILE A 140 5.62 9.55 -4.38
CA ILE A 140 6.76 10.06 -3.61
C ILE A 140 7.99 9.18 -3.80
N ILE A 141 7.87 7.86 -3.73
CA ILE A 141 8.97 6.90 -3.92
C ILE A 141 9.57 7.01 -5.33
N VAL A 142 8.73 7.18 -6.36
CA VAL A 142 9.18 7.34 -7.75
C VAL A 142 9.93 8.66 -7.93
N ASP A 143 9.39 9.76 -7.41
CA ASP A 143 10.04 11.07 -7.45
C ASP A 143 11.37 11.06 -6.69
N GLU A 144 11.39 10.48 -5.49
CA GLU A 144 12.59 10.32 -4.68
C GLU A 144 13.66 9.53 -5.43
N ARG A 145 13.29 8.41 -6.06
CA ARG A 145 14.23 7.65 -6.87
C ARG A 145 14.85 8.49 -7.98
N LYS A 146 14.02 9.24 -8.70
CA LYS A 146 14.47 10.12 -9.79
C LYS A 146 15.44 11.17 -9.28
N THR A 147 15.10 11.86 -8.20
CA THR A 147 15.95 12.87 -7.57
C THR A 147 17.28 12.27 -7.10
N TRP A 148 17.27 11.09 -6.47
CA TRP A 148 18.51 10.42 -6.05
C TRP A 148 19.38 9.96 -7.22
N MET A 149 18.80 9.54 -8.35
CA MET A 149 19.60 9.25 -9.55
C MET A 149 20.34 10.50 -10.04
N THR A 150 19.67 11.66 -10.02
CA THR A 150 20.30 12.95 -10.36
C THR A 150 21.42 13.30 -9.36
N ILE A 151 21.17 13.18 -8.06
CA ILE A 151 22.16 13.45 -7.01
C ILE A 151 23.37 12.53 -7.18
N SER A 152 23.17 11.21 -7.35
CA SER A 152 24.26 10.25 -7.54
C SER A 152 25.05 10.52 -8.81
N ALA A 153 24.41 10.90 -9.91
CA ALA A 153 25.08 11.26 -11.16
C ALA A 153 25.99 12.49 -10.96
N LEU A 154 25.47 13.56 -10.34
CA LEU A 154 26.25 14.77 -10.04
C LEU A 154 27.35 14.49 -9.01
N ALA A 155 27.08 13.64 -8.02
CA ALA A 155 28.03 13.29 -6.98
C ALA A 155 29.13 12.33 -7.44
N SER A 156 28.98 11.68 -8.59
CA SER A 156 30.05 10.87 -9.16
C SER A 156 31.22 11.70 -9.67
N GLN A 157 31.01 12.99 -9.99
CA GLN A 157 32.06 13.89 -10.47
C GLN A 157 33.06 14.23 -9.36
N PRO A 158 34.39 14.14 -9.60
CA PRO A 158 35.40 14.45 -8.58
C PRO A 158 35.28 15.86 -8.01
N VAL A 159 35.09 16.85 -8.88
CA VAL A 159 34.91 18.28 -8.54
C VAL A 159 33.86 18.87 -9.48
N PRO A 160 32.63 19.13 -9.01
CA PRO A 160 31.59 19.69 -9.85
C PRO A 160 31.90 21.13 -10.24
N ASP A 161 31.66 21.47 -11.50
CA ASP A 161 31.72 22.85 -11.98
C ASP A 161 30.59 23.72 -11.38
N GLU A 162 30.56 25.02 -11.66
CA GLU A 162 29.55 25.91 -11.05
C GLU A 162 28.12 25.61 -11.54
N VAL A 163 27.94 25.10 -12.76
CA VAL A 163 26.63 24.67 -13.27
C VAL A 163 26.18 23.41 -12.53
N GLU A 164 27.05 22.41 -12.42
CA GLU A 164 26.81 21.16 -11.71
C GLU A 164 26.56 21.39 -10.22
N ARG A 165 27.28 22.31 -9.59
CA ARG A 165 27.04 22.72 -8.18
C ARG A 165 25.66 23.31 -7.99
N ARG A 166 25.19 24.19 -8.88
CA ARG A 166 23.81 24.71 -8.83
C ARG A 166 22.78 23.58 -8.96
N SER A 167 22.98 22.68 -9.93
CA SER A 167 22.10 21.53 -10.15
C SER A 167 22.07 20.59 -8.94
N LEU A 168 23.22 20.37 -8.28
CA LEU A 168 23.29 19.54 -7.08
C LEU A 168 22.54 20.19 -5.91
N ARG A 169 22.68 21.52 -5.72
CA ARG A 169 21.91 22.24 -4.69
C ARG A 169 20.41 22.16 -4.95
N GLN A 170 19.97 22.28 -6.20
CA GLN A 170 18.56 22.13 -6.56
C GLN A 170 18.06 20.71 -6.24
N ALA A 171 18.79 19.68 -6.69
CA ALA A 171 18.40 18.28 -6.46
C ALA A 171 18.38 17.93 -4.95
N VAL A 172 19.32 18.47 -4.16
CA VAL A 172 19.30 18.32 -2.69
C VAL A 172 18.08 19.00 -2.07
N GLY A 173 17.71 20.20 -2.53
CA GLY A 173 16.50 20.89 -2.10
C GLY A 173 15.22 20.09 -2.39
N GLU A 174 15.11 19.53 -3.59
CA GLU A 174 14.01 18.63 -3.99
C GLU A 174 13.96 17.38 -3.10
N ALA A 175 15.10 16.73 -2.83
CA ALA A 175 15.18 15.56 -1.97
C ALA A 175 14.72 15.86 -0.54
N ARG A 176 15.05 17.03 0.02
CA ARG A 176 14.55 17.44 1.35
C ARG A 176 13.03 17.61 1.36
N ALA A 177 12.47 18.22 0.32
CA ALA A 177 11.03 18.39 0.21
C ALA A 177 10.31 17.04 0.13
N LEU A 178 10.87 16.09 -0.63
CA LEU A 178 10.36 14.72 -0.73
C LEU A 178 10.45 13.97 0.60
N LEU A 179 11.55 14.12 1.35
CA LEU A 179 11.70 13.51 2.67
C LEU A 179 10.63 13.99 3.67
N ILE A 180 10.31 15.29 3.66
CA ILE A 180 9.23 15.85 4.50
C ILE A 180 7.87 15.30 4.07
N ARG A 181 7.63 15.19 2.75
CA ARG A 181 6.39 14.61 2.22
C ARG A 181 6.24 13.14 2.61
N ASP A 182 7.31 12.36 2.50
CA ASP A 182 7.38 10.96 2.91
C ASP A 182 7.01 10.80 4.40
N GLU A 183 7.63 11.57 5.29
CA GLU A 183 7.35 11.51 6.73
C GLU A 183 5.91 11.85 7.08
N ASN A 184 5.39 12.92 6.48
CA ASN A 184 4.00 13.33 6.68
C ASN A 184 3.03 12.27 6.16
N ASN A 185 3.30 11.69 4.99
CA ASN A 185 2.43 10.69 4.39
C ASN A 185 2.50 9.36 5.16
N ALA A 186 3.68 8.92 5.59
CA ALA A 186 3.85 7.76 6.45
C ALA A 186 3.08 7.91 7.78
N ALA A 187 3.09 9.11 8.39
CA ALA A 187 2.30 9.38 9.59
C ALA A 187 0.79 9.26 9.33
N ILE A 188 0.30 9.74 8.17
CA ILE A 188 -1.10 9.60 7.76
C ILE A 188 -1.45 8.12 7.56
N ILE A 189 -0.61 7.36 6.86
CA ILE A 189 -0.80 5.92 6.62
C ILE A 189 -0.90 5.16 7.94
N ARG A 190 0.03 5.38 8.88
CA ARG A 190 0.00 4.74 10.20
C ARG A 190 -1.29 5.03 10.96
N ARG A 191 -1.76 6.28 10.95
CA ARG A 191 -3.04 6.65 11.59
C ARG A 191 -4.23 5.96 10.93
N ALA A 192 -4.25 5.88 9.60
CA ALA A 192 -5.31 5.20 8.85
C ALA A 192 -5.34 3.68 9.10
N LEU A 193 -4.17 3.07 9.34
CA LEU A 193 -4.04 1.63 9.57
C LEU A 193 -4.22 1.21 11.04
N THR A 194 -4.09 2.14 11.99
CA THR A 194 -4.24 1.87 13.43
C THR A 194 -5.57 1.17 13.78
N PRO A 195 -6.74 1.60 13.27
CA PRO A 195 -8.02 0.95 13.58
C PRO A 195 -8.15 -0.47 13.04
N LEU A 196 -7.27 -0.90 12.11
CA LEU A 196 -7.30 -2.23 11.52
C LEU A 196 -6.45 -3.24 12.32
N ALA A 197 -5.72 -2.78 13.35
CA ALA A 197 -4.81 -3.60 14.15
C ALA A 197 -3.77 -4.40 13.32
N ILE A 198 -3.45 -3.91 12.12
CA ILE A 198 -2.44 -4.51 11.24
C ILE A 198 -1.07 -4.14 11.79
N LYS A 199 -0.28 -5.15 12.18
CA LYS A 199 1.12 -4.97 12.57
C LYS A 199 2.00 -5.12 11.34
N GLY A 200 3.06 -4.33 11.25
CA GLY A 200 4.03 -4.48 10.16
C GLY A 200 4.85 -5.75 10.31
N GLU A 201 4.86 -6.60 9.28
CA GLU A 201 5.69 -7.80 9.21
C GLU A 201 6.62 -7.66 7.99
N LEU A 202 7.90 -7.40 8.26
CA LEU A 202 8.91 -7.46 7.22
C LEU A 202 9.04 -8.91 6.75
N PRO A 203 9.05 -9.19 5.43
CA PRO A 203 9.46 -10.48 4.92
C PRO A 203 10.82 -10.86 5.52
N LEU A 204 11.00 -12.13 5.91
CA LEU A 204 12.22 -12.61 6.59
C LEU A 204 13.51 -12.23 5.84
N ALA A 205 13.46 -12.20 4.50
CA ALA A 205 14.55 -11.80 3.62
C ALA A 205 14.96 -10.31 3.76
N LEU A 206 14.06 -9.44 4.25
CA LEU A 206 14.26 -8.00 4.36
C LEU A 206 14.48 -7.52 5.80
N ALA A 207 14.14 -8.35 6.80
CA ALA A 207 14.42 -8.09 8.20
C ALA A 207 15.92 -7.97 8.54
N ALA A 208 16.81 -8.33 7.62
CA ALA A 208 18.27 -8.29 7.81
C ALA A 208 18.88 -6.87 7.78
N GLY A 209 18.16 -5.86 7.29
CA GLY A 209 18.64 -4.48 7.21
C GLY A 209 18.45 -3.71 8.53
N LYS A 210 19.41 -3.76 9.45
CA LYS A 210 19.38 -2.83 10.60
C LYS A 210 19.57 -1.39 10.09
N PRO A 211 18.81 -0.39 10.58
CA PRO A 211 18.93 1.01 10.13
C PRO A 211 20.37 1.54 10.16
N GLY A 212 21.14 1.14 11.18
CA GLY A 212 22.53 1.54 11.28
C GLY A 212 23.48 0.94 10.23
N ALA A 213 23.11 -0.16 9.56
CA ALA A 213 23.90 -0.68 8.44
C ALA A 213 23.86 0.27 7.24
N PHE A 214 22.70 0.88 6.98
CA PHE A 214 22.53 1.86 5.92
C PHE A 214 23.38 3.12 6.16
N CYS A 215 23.33 3.68 7.37
CA CYS A 215 24.15 4.84 7.73
C CYS A 215 25.66 4.56 7.61
N ARG A 216 26.10 3.39 8.09
CA ARG A 216 27.50 2.96 7.99
C ARG A 216 27.96 2.78 6.54
N ALA A 217 27.10 2.28 5.66
CA ALA A 217 27.43 2.14 4.24
C ALA A 217 27.71 3.50 3.56
N MET A 218 27.08 4.57 4.05
CA MET A 218 27.37 5.95 3.63
C MET A 218 28.56 6.59 4.38
N GLY A 219 29.30 5.83 5.19
CA GLY A 219 30.41 6.34 5.99
C GLY A 219 29.97 7.22 7.17
N MET A 220 28.72 7.07 7.64
CA MET A 220 28.17 7.84 8.75
C MET A 220 27.98 6.96 9.99
N GLU A 221 28.16 7.56 11.16
CA GLU A 221 27.76 6.92 12.41
C GLU A 221 26.22 6.95 12.51
N PRO A 222 25.57 5.82 12.83
CA PRO A 222 24.13 5.83 13.02
C PRO A 222 23.76 6.76 14.18
N PRO A 223 22.63 7.49 14.10
CA PRO A 223 22.15 8.26 15.24
C PRO A 223 22.02 7.34 16.45
N SER A 224 22.55 7.77 17.60
CA SER A 224 22.46 6.99 18.84
C SER A 224 21.00 6.68 19.12
N SER A 225 20.66 5.40 19.32
CA SER A 225 19.28 4.93 19.54
C SER A 225 18.60 5.53 20.78
N SER A 226 19.31 6.35 21.56
CA SER A 226 18.79 7.10 22.71
C SER A 226 18.02 8.38 22.36
N SER A 227 18.00 8.85 21.11
CA SER A 227 17.31 10.10 20.73
C SER A 227 15.92 9.91 20.08
N THR A 228 15.47 8.68 19.85
CA THR A 228 14.17 8.36 19.20
C THR A 228 12.98 8.39 20.15
N GLY A 229 12.96 9.33 21.10
CA GLY A 229 11.68 9.81 21.60
C GLY A 229 11.00 10.57 20.46
N PRO A 230 9.71 10.35 20.16
CA PRO A 230 9.02 11.18 19.18
C PRO A 230 9.18 12.62 19.63
N ALA A 231 9.98 13.39 18.90
CA ALA A 231 10.08 14.82 19.13
C ALA A 231 8.69 15.38 18.88
N GLN A 232 7.90 15.52 19.95
CA GLN A 232 6.69 16.34 19.99
C GLN A 232 7.15 17.78 19.74
N ARG A 233 7.46 18.12 18.49
CA ARG A 233 7.51 19.50 18.04
C ARG A 233 6.06 19.96 18.01
N ARG A 234 5.64 20.63 19.08
CA ARG A 234 4.41 21.41 19.15
C ARG A 234 4.50 22.60 18.20
#